data_AF-A0A653CIQ5-F1
#
_entry.id   AF-A0A653CIQ5-F1
#
_cell.length_a   1.000
_cell.length_b   1.000
_cell.length_c   1.000
_cell.angle_alpha   90.00
_cell.angle_beta   90.00
_cell.angle_gamma   90.00
#
_symmetry.space_group_name_H-M   'P 1'
#
loop_
_entity.id
_entity.type
_entity.pdbx_description
1 polymer ?
#
loop_
_entity_poly.entity_id
_entity_poly.type
_entity_poly.pdbx_seq_one_letter_code
_entity_poly.pdbx_strand_id
1 'polypeptide(L)'
;KHLLAILAFFVLKEVVQSATTGHQAHSSKVGSVFLNEIEEGWIEQPVDHFNSSDGRLWKQRYFVNQQYAKPTRDVALLIISGETEASVDLMLVGEVVENAKNLGAVIFQLE
;
A
#
# COMPACT_ATOMS: atom_id res chain seq x y z
N LYS A 1 -9.98 7.61 18.05
CA LYS A 1 -10.02 6.16 17.69
C LYS A 1 -10.93 5.89 16.49
N HIS A 2 -12.15 6.43 16.41
CA HIS A 2 -13.04 6.23 15.26
C HIS A 2 -12.61 6.98 13.97
N LEU A 3 -11.99 8.17 14.10
CA LEU A 3 -11.58 8.97 12.94
C LEU A 3 -10.41 8.37 12.15
N LEU A 4 -9.41 7.79 12.84
CA LEU A 4 -8.28 7.08 12.22
C LEU A 4 -8.74 5.88 11.39
N ALA A 5 -9.75 5.15 11.86
CA ALA A 5 -10.32 4.04 11.09
C ALA A 5 -11.01 4.56 9.82
N ILE A 6 -11.76 5.66 9.90
CA ILE A 6 -12.43 6.27 8.73
C ILE A 6 -11.39 6.75 7.71
N LEU A 7 -10.35 7.45 8.15
CA LEU A 7 -9.23 7.84 7.29
C LEU A 7 -8.54 6.63 6.67
N ALA A 8 -8.24 5.60 7.45
CA ALA A 8 -7.65 4.36 6.92
C ALA A 8 -8.56 3.66 5.89
N PHE A 9 -9.89 3.68 6.08
CA PHE A 9 -10.83 3.15 5.10
C PHE A 9 -10.88 3.97 3.80
N PHE A 10 -10.81 5.30 3.89
CA PHE A 10 -10.77 6.17 2.72
C PHE A 10 -9.46 6.01 1.95
N VAL A 11 -8.33 6.03 2.66
CA VAL A 11 -7.01 5.81 2.07
C VAL A 11 -6.93 4.42 1.44
N LEU A 12 -7.40 3.37 2.13
CA LEU A 12 -7.40 2.01 1.58
C LEU A 12 -8.22 1.90 0.29
N LYS A 13 -9.35 2.62 0.17
CA LYS A 13 -10.12 2.64 -1.07
C LYS A 13 -9.35 3.28 -2.23
N GLU A 14 -8.70 4.41 -1.98
CA GLU A 14 -7.91 5.12 -3.00
C GLU A 14 -6.68 4.32 -3.43
N VAL A 15 -5.98 3.72 -2.46
CA VAL A 15 -4.83 2.82 -2.69
C VAL A 15 -5.24 1.64 -3.57
N VAL A 16 -6.33 0.95 -3.22
CA VAL A 16 -6.81 -0.22 -3.99
C VAL A 16 -7.20 0.18 -5.41
N GLN A 17 -7.85 1.33 -5.60
CA GLN A 17 -8.24 1.80 -6.93
C GLN A 17 -7.02 2.14 -7.80
N SER A 18 -5.97 2.74 -7.23
CA SER A 18 -4.70 3.01 -7.92
C SER A 18 -4.03 1.70 -8.40
N ALA A 19 -3.94 0.69 -7.53
CA ALA A 19 -3.29 -0.59 -7.85
C ALA A 19 -3.98 -1.40 -8.96
N THR A 20 -5.28 -1.21 -9.18
CA THR A 20 -6.01 -1.89 -10.28
C THR A 20 -5.74 -1.30 -11.67
N THR A 21 -5.18 -0.08 -11.75
CA THR A 21 -5.00 0.64 -13.02
C THR A 21 -3.60 0.46 -13.62
N GLY A 22 -2.60 0.05 -12.82
CA GLY A 22 -1.23 -0.22 -13.27
C GLY A 22 -1.05 -1.67 -13.74
N HIS A 23 -1.10 -1.93 -15.05
CA HIS A 23 -0.56 -3.15 -15.65
C HIS A 23 0.31 -2.75 -16.84
N GLN A 24 1.64 -2.87 -16.70
CA GLN A 24 2.63 -3.32 -17.71
C GLN A 24 4.06 -2.93 -17.28
N ALA A 25 4.93 -3.91 -17.01
CA ALA A 25 6.24 -4.10 -17.68
C ALA A 25 7.00 -5.31 -17.10
N HIS A 26 7.60 -6.09 -17.99
CA HIS A 26 8.35 -7.33 -17.77
C HIS A 26 9.86 -7.07 -17.94
N SER A 27 10.72 -7.48 -16.99
CA SER A 27 12.12 -7.85 -17.27
C SER A 27 12.83 -8.55 -16.10
N SER A 28 13.61 -9.57 -16.46
CA SER A 28 14.21 -10.63 -15.64
C SER A 28 15.64 -10.36 -15.15
N LYS A 29 15.97 -10.73 -13.90
CA LYS A 29 17.22 -11.44 -13.53
C LYS A 29 17.17 -12.01 -12.10
N VAL A 30 17.48 -13.30 -11.98
CA VAL A 30 17.45 -14.09 -10.74
C VAL A 30 18.41 -13.47 -9.71
N GLY A 31 17.85 -12.91 -8.63
CA GLY A 31 18.52 -12.00 -7.68
C GLY A 31 17.74 -10.68 -7.48
N SER A 32 17.04 -10.22 -8.53
CA SER A 32 16.12 -9.07 -8.54
C SER A 32 14.64 -9.48 -8.51
N VAL A 33 14.35 -10.77 -8.28
CA VAL A 33 13.00 -11.34 -8.47
C VAL A 33 12.05 -10.94 -7.35
N PHE A 34 12.54 -10.66 -6.13
CA PHE A 34 11.68 -10.27 -5.00
C PHE A 34 11.36 -8.77 -4.94
N LEU A 35 12.25 -7.90 -5.43
CA LEU A 35 12.00 -6.44 -5.45
C LEU A 35 11.12 -6.03 -6.64
N ASN A 36 11.13 -6.78 -7.74
CA ASN A 36 10.33 -6.47 -8.93
C ASN A 36 8.81 -6.62 -8.73
N GLU A 37 8.35 -7.18 -7.61
CA GLU A 37 6.92 -7.34 -7.30
C GLU A 37 6.38 -6.28 -6.34
N ILE A 38 7.26 -5.40 -5.83
CA ILE A 38 6.87 -4.31 -4.95
C ILE A 38 6.86 -3.02 -5.75
N GLU A 39 5.68 -2.47 -5.96
CA GLU A 39 5.50 -1.21 -6.67
C GLU A 39 5.44 -0.06 -5.65
N GLU A 40 6.08 1.06 -5.98
CA GLU A 40 5.96 2.31 -5.23
C GLU A 40 4.97 3.25 -5.92
N GLY A 41 4.26 4.05 -5.12
CA GLY A 41 3.31 5.01 -5.62
C GLY A 41 3.08 6.18 -4.66
N TRP A 42 2.25 7.12 -5.10
CA TRP A 42 1.88 8.31 -4.34
C TRP A 42 0.38 8.56 -4.41
N ILE A 43 -0.21 8.96 -3.30
CA ILE A 43 -1.61 9.36 -3.19
C ILE A 43 -1.66 10.81 -2.74
N GLU A 44 -2.50 11.61 -3.38
CA GLU A 44 -2.74 12.97 -2.93
C GLU A 44 -3.65 12.96 -1.71
N GLN A 45 -3.19 13.52 -0.60
CA GLN A 45 -3.93 13.65 0.65
C GLN A 45 -4.02 15.12 1.06
N PRO A 46 -5.13 15.55 1.67
CA PRO A 46 -5.22 16.85 2.33
C PRO A 46 -4.10 17.04 3.35
N VAL A 47 -3.52 18.25 3.38
CA VAL A 47 -2.57 18.62 4.45
C VAL A 47 -3.30 18.80 5.79
N ASP A 48 -4.54 19.31 5.74
CA ASP A 48 -5.36 19.54 6.92
C ASP A 48 -6.76 18.92 6.73
N HIS A 49 -6.97 17.76 7.34
CA HIS A 49 -8.27 17.06 7.29
C HIS A 49 -9.35 17.72 8.17
N PHE A 50 -9.00 18.71 9.00
CA PHE A 50 -9.93 19.40 9.88
C PHE A 50 -10.42 20.73 9.29
N ASN A 51 -9.75 21.25 8.27
CA ASN A 51 -10.12 22.47 7.57
C ASN A 51 -10.50 22.19 6.11
N SER A 52 -11.80 22.00 5.85
CA SER A 52 -12.30 21.75 4.49
C SER A 52 -12.12 22.92 3.51
N SER A 53 -11.70 24.10 4.00
CA SER A 53 -11.36 25.25 3.14
C SER A 53 -9.88 25.28 2.77
N ASP A 54 -9.04 24.46 3.40
CA ASP A 54 -7.65 24.29 3.02
C ASP A 54 -7.57 23.31 1.84
N GLY A 55 -7.28 23.83 0.65
CA GLY A 55 -7.14 23.04 -0.57
C GLY A 55 -5.75 22.46 -0.79
N ARG A 56 -4.82 22.59 0.17
CA ARG A 56 -3.46 22.07 0.01
C ARG A 56 -3.46 20.54 0.08
N LEU A 57 -2.79 19.94 -0.89
CA LEU A 57 -2.56 18.50 -0.97
C LEU A 57 -1.07 18.21 -0.80
N TRP A 58 -0.75 17.03 -0.27
CA TRP A 58 0.59 16.46 -0.25
C TRP A 58 0.57 15.05 -0.84
N LYS A 59 1.71 14.59 -1.34
CA LYS A 59 1.86 13.24 -1.91
C LYS A 59 2.34 12.27 -0.85
N GLN A 60 1.41 11.49 -0.29
CA GLN A 60 1.74 10.39 0.61
C GLN A 60 2.29 9.22 -0.19
N ARG A 61 3.50 8.77 0.13
CA ARG A 61 4.13 7.61 -0.51
C ARG A 61 3.51 6.32 0.02
N TYR A 62 3.40 5.32 -0.84
CA TYR A 62 3.03 3.97 -0.45
C TYR A 62 3.81 2.92 -1.24
N PHE A 63 3.87 1.71 -0.68
CA PHE A 63 4.32 0.50 -1.36
C PHE A 63 3.17 -0.51 -1.46
N VAL A 64 3.16 -1.30 -2.53
CA VAL A 64 2.22 -2.41 -2.71
C VAL A 64 2.97 -3.69 -3.06
N ASN A 65 2.61 -4.80 -2.41
CA ASN A 65 3.04 -6.15 -2.77
C ASN A 65 1.81 -6.98 -3.15
N GLN A 66 1.73 -7.38 -4.43
CA GLN A 66 0.63 -8.18 -4.97
C GLN A 66 0.98 -9.67 -5.12
N GLN A 67 2.19 -10.10 -4.70
CA GLN A 67 2.72 -11.44 -4.90
C GLN A 67 1.76 -12.57 -4.45
N TYR A 68 1.07 -12.35 -3.33
CA TYR A 68 0.21 -13.34 -2.70
C TYR A 68 -1.27 -13.10 -2.96
N ALA A 69 -1.61 -12.07 -3.72
CA ALA A 69 -3.00 -11.70 -3.96
C ALA A 69 -3.69 -12.74 -4.83
N LYS A 70 -4.85 -13.22 -4.39
CA LYS A 70 -5.76 -13.96 -5.28
C LYS A 70 -6.22 -13.05 -6.42
N PRO A 71 -6.59 -13.61 -7.59
CA PRO A 71 -7.11 -12.82 -8.69
C PRO A 71 -8.30 -11.92 -8.33
N THR A 72 -9.11 -12.34 -7.35
CA THR A 72 -10.26 -11.58 -6.85
C THR A 72 -9.88 -10.34 -6.05
N ARG A 73 -8.69 -10.33 -5.42
CA ARG A 73 -8.15 -9.22 -4.61
C ARG A 73 -9.09 -8.73 -3.49
N ASP A 74 -9.82 -9.66 -2.86
CA ASP A 74 -10.85 -9.32 -1.86
C ASP A 74 -10.29 -8.93 -0.47
N VAL A 75 -9.01 -9.24 -0.20
CA VAL A 75 -8.37 -9.00 1.10
C VAL A 75 -7.13 -8.13 0.92
N ALA A 76 -7.04 -7.08 1.73
CA ALA A 76 -5.88 -6.21 1.81
C ALA A 76 -5.36 -6.13 3.25
N LEU A 77 -4.05 -6.24 3.43
CA LEU A 77 -3.35 -5.99 4.69
C LEU A 77 -2.67 -4.62 4.62
N LEU A 78 -2.93 -3.78 5.62
CA LEU A 78 -2.43 -2.41 5.67
C LEU A 78 -1.40 -2.26 6.80
N ILE A 79 -0.18 -1.87 6.42
CA ILE A 79 0.87 -1.43 7.34
C ILE A 79 0.82 0.10 7.38
N ILE A 80 0.66 0.64 8.58
CA ILE A 80 0.73 2.09 8.83
C ILE A 80 2.05 2.35 9.53
N SER A 81 3.02 2.93 8.82
CA SER A 81 4.24 3.42 9.45
C SER A 81 3.91 4.66 10.29
N GLY A 82 4.60 4.83 11.41
CA GLY A 82 4.35 5.95 12.33
C GLY A 82 5.53 6.91 12.45
N GLU A 83 6.73 6.39 12.72
CA GLU A 83 7.92 7.19 13.07
C GLU A 83 9.14 6.90 12.21
N THR A 84 9.11 5.81 11.45
CA THR A 84 10.22 5.36 10.61
C THR A 84 9.80 5.40 9.15
N GLU A 85 10.76 5.71 8.28
CA GLU A 85 10.59 5.67 6.83
C GLU A 85 10.00 4.32 6.39
N ALA A 86 9.00 4.38 5.50
CA ALA A 86 8.47 3.18 4.88
C ALA A 86 9.57 2.44 4.11
N SER A 87 9.71 1.14 4.34
CA SER A 87 10.79 0.34 3.79
C SER A 87 10.29 -0.93 3.11
N VAL A 88 10.89 -1.25 1.97
CA VAL A 88 10.59 -2.44 1.17
C VAL A 88 10.77 -3.73 1.99
N ASP A 89 11.65 -3.73 3.00
CA ASP A 89 11.89 -4.89 3.87
C ASP A 89 10.63 -5.33 4.62
N LEU A 90 9.79 -4.38 5.07
CA LEU A 90 8.54 -4.68 5.78
C LEU A 90 7.50 -5.34 4.88
N MET A 91 7.68 -5.26 3.56
CA MET A 91 6.82 -5.88 2.55
C MET A 91 7.27 -7.29 2.15
N LEU A 92 8.45 -7.73 2.60
CA LEU A 92 9.08 -8.99 2.22
C LEU A 92 9.14 -10.02 3.35
N VAL A 93 9.16 -9.58 4.60
CA VAL A 93 9.30 -10.47 5.76
C VAL A 93 8.33 -10.13 6.89
N GLY A 94 8.12 -11.09 7.80
CA GLY A 94 7.32 -10.90 9.01
C GLY A 94 5.89 -11.42 8.91
N GLU A 95 5.12 -11.20 9.97
CA GLU A 95 3.78 -11.80 10.14
C GLU A 95 2.77 -11.31 9.09
N VAL A 96 2.90 -10.07 8.61
CA VAL A 96 2.04 -9.53 7.55
C VAL A 96 2.19 -10.32 6.25
N VAL A 97 3.41 -10.73 5.90
CA VAL A 97 3.67 -11.53 4.69
C VAL A 97 3.14 -12.95 4.84
N GLU A 98 3.31 -13.58 6.00
CA GLU A 98 2.75 -14.91 6.26
C GLU A 98 1.21 -14.88 6.25
N ASN A 99 0.60 -13.83 6.80
CA ASN A 99 -0.84 -13.63 6.72
C ASN A 99 -1.31 -13.38 5.29
N ALA A 100 -0.54 -12.64 4.48
CA ALA A 100 -0.87 -12.41 3.08
C ALA A 100 -0.89 -13.71 2.27
N LYS A 101 0.10 -14.59 2.49
CA LYS A 101 0.14 -15.94 1.90
C LYS A 101 -1.08 -16.76 2.26
N ASN A 102 -1.44 -16.78 3.55
CA ASN A 102 -2.55 -17.60 4.05
C ASN A 102 -3.91 -17.10 3.58
N LEU A 103 -4.11 -15.78 3.52
CA LEU A 103 -5.38 -15.17 3.15
C LEU A 103 -5.53 -15.00 1.64
N GLY A 104 -4.42 -14.95 0.91
CA GLY A 104 -4.39 -14.58 -0.50
C GLY A 104 -4.56 -13.06 -0.69
N ALA A 105 -3.88 -12.26 0.14
CA ALA A 105 -4.11 -10.83 0.28
C ALA A 105 -3.07 -9.97 -0.45
N VAL A 106 -3.48 -8.76 -0.83
CA VAL A 106 -2.56 -7.67 -1.22
C VAL A 106 -2.01 -7.03 0.05
N ILE A 107 -0.73 -6.64 0.05
CA ILE A 107 -0.13 -5.87 1.15
C ILE A 107 0.07 -4.43 0.69
N PHE A 108 -0.28 -3.47 1.53
CA PHE A 108 0.04 -2.06 1.37
C PHE A 108 0.81 -1.54 2.57
N GLN A 109 1.80 -0.68 2.33
CA GLN A 109 2.47 0.09 3.37
C GLN A 109 2.35 1.57 3.06
N LEU A 110 1.83 2.33 4.01
CA LEU A 110 1.74 3.79 3.96
C LEU A 110 2.87 4.41 4.78
N GLU A 111 3.45 5.48 4.24
CA GLU A 111 4.35 6.38 4.97
C GLU A 111 3.59 7.45 5.74
#